data_AF-A0A1Z4R4S7-F1
#
_entry.id   AF-A0A1Z4R4S7-F1
#
_cell.length_a   1.000
_cell.length_b   1.000
_cell.length_c   1.000
_cell.angle_alpha   90.00
_cell.angle_beta   90.00
_cell.angle_gamma   90.00
#
_symmetry.space_group_name_H-M   'P 1'
#
loop_
_entity.id
_entity.type
_entity.pdbx_description
1 polymer ?
#
loop_
_entity_poly.entity_id
_entity_poly.type
_entity_poly.pdbx_seq_one_letter_code
_entity_poly.pdbx_strand_id
1 'polypeptide(L)'
;MSKPIGYWGCNYDHQLIRDIAETYGDHLQHMRLTDKYWLQCHISEAIRLEIWEVEETQAAEEAGNSLHEMDQAQLQALSLALINKSHGKPITYWGCDHLNPIINGLIQVYGQYLEAMSNEDCYWLLMKIGHYLWLNHSDNAPTEEAQEVYTRITELELPFPQWDALLTAIVNS
;
A
#
# COMPACT_ATOMS: atom_id res chain seq x y z
N MET A 1 8.29 5.90 -13.64
CA MET A 1 9.63 5.27 -13.64
C MET A 1 9.84 4.70 -12.26
N SER A 2 10.12 3.40 -12.13
CA SER A 2 10.40 2.79 -10.84
C SER A 2 11.67 3.41 -10.24
N LYS A 3 11.67 3.55 -8.92
CA LYS A 3 12.80 4.07 -8.14
C LYS A 3 13.41 2.93 -7.32
N PRO A 4 14.72 2.96 -7.02
CA PRO A 4 15.30 1.96 -6.15
C PRO A 4 14.66 2.05 -4.75
N ILE A 5 14.59 0.95 -4.00
CA ILE A 5 13.90 0.92 -2.70
C ILE A 5 14.48 1.95 -1.71
N GLY A 6 15.80 2.21 -1.77
CA GLY A 6 16.43 3.24 -0.94
C GLY A 6 15.97 4.68 -1.22
N TYR A 7 15.40 4.96 -2.40
CA TYR A 7 14.81 6.27 -2.70
C TYR A 7 13.62 6.58 -1.78
N TRP A 8 12.89 5.56 -1.36
CA TRP A 8 11.71 5.67 -0.50
C TRP A 8 12.05 5.66 0.99
N GLY A 9 13.34 5.65 1.34
CA GLY A 9 13.81 5.68 2.73
C GLY A 9 14.18 4.32 3.31
N CYS A 10 14.13 3.23 2.53
CA CYS A 10 14.63 1.93 2.96
C CYS A 10 16.15 2.00 3.20
N ASN A 11 16.59 1.62 4.40
CA ASN A 11 18.00 1.65 4.79
C ASN A 11 18.63 0.26 4.63
N TYR A 12 19.61 0.16 3.73
CA TYR A 12 20.38 -1.06 3.47
C TYR A 12 21.29 -1.49 4.64
N ASP A 13 21.39 -0.74 5.73
CA ASP A 13 22.02 -1.23 6.96
C ASP A 13 21.21 -2.37 7.60
N HIS A 14 19.88 -2.38 7.38
CA HIS A 14 19.03 -3.49 7.81
C HIS A 14 19.16 -4.69 6.89
N GLN A 15 19.38 -5.87 7.48
CA GLN A 15 19.57 -7.11 6.73
C GLN A 15 18.37 -7.42 5.83
N LEU A 16 17.15 -7.33 6.34
CA LEU A 16 15.93 -7.58 5.56
C LEU A 16 15.85 -6.70 4.30
N ILE A 17 16.22 -5.41 4.38
CA ILE A 17 16.19 -4.52 3.21
C ILE A 17 17.20 -4.96 2.14
N ARG A 18 18.39 -5.41 2.54
CA ARG A 18 19.38 -5.97 1.59
C ARG A 18 18.86 -7.24 0.94
N ASP A 19 18.32 -8.15 1.74
CA ASP A 19 17.82 -9.44 1.25
C ASP A 19 16.67 -9.24 0.25
N ILE A 20 15.77 -8.26 0.50
CA ILE A 20 14.72 -7.84 -0.43
C ILE A 20 15.32 -7.32 -1.75
N ALA A 21 16.32 -6.44 -1.69
CA ALA A 21 16.95 -5.88 -2.89
C ALA A 21 17.71 -6.94 -3.70
N GLU A 22 18.34 -7.91 -3.03
CA GLU A 22 19.03 -9.03 -3.68
C GLU A 22 18.03 -10.00 -4.35
N THR A 23 16.90 -10.26 -3.69
CA THR A 23 15.88 -11.20 -4.14
C THR A 23 15.02 -10.64 -5.27
N TYR A 24 14.48 -9.44 -5.06
CA TYR A 24 13.51 -8.81 -5.99
C TYR A 24 14.14 -7.76 -6.91
N GLY A 25 15.42 -7.48 -6.73
CA GLY A 25 16.10 -6.40 -7.41
C GLY A 25 15.86 -5.06 -6.73
N ASP A 26 16.78 -4.12 -6.96
CA ASP A 26 16.78 -2.84 -6.27
C ASP A 26 15.55 -1.97 -6.57
N HIS A 27 14.89 -2.17 -7.71
CA HIS A 27 13.64 -1.51 -8.10
C HIS A 27 12.41 -2.42 -7.90
N LEU A 28 12.55 -3.54 -7.18
CA LEU A 28 11.54 -4.60 -7.02
C LEU A 28 11.05 -5.18 -8.36
N GLN A 29 11.85 -5.06 -9.42
CA GLN A 29 11.46 -5.42 -10.78
C GLN A 29 11.26 -6.92 -11.00
N HIS A 30 11.73 -7.76 -10.05
CA HIS A 30 11.53 -9.21 -10.06
C HIS A 30 10.39 -9.66 -9.13
N MET A 31 9.75 -8.74 -8.40
CA MET A 31 8.61 -9.05 -7.55
C MET A 31 7.35 -9.30 -8.38
N ARG A 32 6.70 -10.43 -8.13
CA ARG A 32 5.46 -10.79 -8.82
C ARG A 32 4.33 -9.88 -8.38
N LEU A 33 3.36 -9.68 -9.26
CA LEU A 33 2.18 -8.87 -8.95
C LEU A 33 1.39 -9.43 -7.76
N THR A 34 1.28 -10.76 -7.67
CA THR A 34 0.74 -11.48 -6.51
C THR A 34 1.42 -11.08 -5.21
N ASP A 35 2.76 -11.15 -5.18
CA ASP A 35 3.55 -10.86 -3.99
C ASP A 35 3.44 -9.37 -3.61
N LYS A 36 3.38 -8.47 -4.60
CA LYS A 36 3.15 -7.04 -4.37
C LYS A 36 1.83 -6.78 -3.63
N TYR A 37 0.74 -7.35 -4.12
CA TYR A 37 -0.58 -7.16 -3.49
C TYR A 37 -0.67 -7.81 -2.12
N TRP A 38 -0.09 -9.00 -1.98
CA TRP A 38 -0.05 -9.73 -0.73
C TRP A 38 0.75 -8.97 0.33
N LEU A 39 1.97 -8.51 -0.01
CA LEU A 39 2.80 -7.70 0.88
C LEU A 39 2.17 -6.34 1.18
N GLN A 40 1.56 -5.68 0.19
CA GLN A 40 0.80 -4.44 0.43
C GLN A 40 -0.27 -4.65 1.50
N CYS A 41 -1.07 -5.71 1.38
CA CYS A 41 -2.10 -6.05 2.35
C CYS A 41 -1.52 -6.21 3.75
N HIS A 42 -0.56 -7.12 3.91
CA HIS A 42 -0.09 -7.54 5.22
C HIS A 42 0.85 -6.54 5.90
N ILE A 43 1.65 -5.79 5.15
CA ILE A 43 2.46 -4.70 5.72
C ILE A 43 1.54 -3.56 6.15
N SER A 44 0.51 -3.21 5.36
CA SER A 44 -0.47 -2.19 5.76
C SER A 44 -1.23 -2.60 7.03
N GLU A 45 -1.60 -3.88 7.14
CA GLU A 45 -2.19 -4.45 8.35
C GLU A 45 -1.24 -4.34 9.54
N ALA A 46 0.01 -4.79 9.42
CA ALA A 46 1.00 -4.71 10.49
C ALA A 46 1.24 -3.27 10.96
N ILE A 47 1.37 -2.32 10.03
CA ILE A 47 1.48 -0.88 10.32
C ILE A 47 0.25 -0.41 11.09
N ARG A 48 -0.96 -0.73 10.63
CA ARG A 48 -2.20 -0.33 11.31
C ARG A 48 -2.27 -0.88 12.74
N LEU A 49 -1.89 -2.15 12.94
CA LEU A 49 -1.91 -2.80 14.25
C LEU A 49 -0.88 -2.20 15.23
N GLU A 50 0.21 -1.62 14.71
CA GLU A 50 1.22 -0.94 15.53
C GLU A 50 0.78 0.49 15.94
N ILE A 51 0.07 1.22 15.07
CA ILE A 51 -0.42 2.59 15.34
C ILE A 51 -1.78 2.56 16.09
N TRP A 52 -2.06 1.50 16.85
CA TRP A 52 -3.40 1.22 17.36
C TRP A 52 -3.92 2.25 18.38
N GLU A 53 -4.67 3.25 17.92
CA GLU A 53 -5.47 4.12 18.81
C GLU A 53 -6.89 4.42 18.31
N VAL A 54 -7.23 4.22 17.03
CA VAL A 54 -8.55 4.65 16.48
C VAL A 54 -9.06 3.69 15.40
N GLU A 55 -10.37 3.42 15.41
CA GLU A 55 -11.08 2.72 14.33
C GLU A 55 -11.10 3.58 13.05
N GLU A 56 -11.23 2.93 11.90
CA GLU A 56 -11.45 3.62 10.63
C GLU A 56 -12.72 4.47 10.69
N THR A 57 -12.70 5.57 9.96
CA THR A 57 -13.91 6.38 9.84
C THR A 57 -14.94 5.69 8.95
N GLN A 58 -16.22 6.01 9.14
CA GLN A 58 -17.32 5.45 8.34
C GLN A 58 -17.09 5.63 6.82
N ALA A 59 -16.54 6.77 6.40
CA ALA A 59 -16.28 7.03 4.99
C ALA A 59 -15.16 6.15 4.42
N ALA A 60 -14.12 5.85 5.22
CA ALA A 60 -13.13 4.86 4.83
C ALA A 60 -13.78 3.46 4.75
N GLU A 61 -14.57 3.08 5.76
CA GLU A 61 -15.27 1.79 5.80
C GLU A 61 -16.16 1.56 4.57
N GLU A 62 -17.01 2.53 4.23
CA GLU A 62 -17.89 2.50 3.06
C GLU A 62 -17.09 2.33 1.76
N ALA A 63 -16.01 3.11 1.58
CA ALA A 63 -15.14 2.98 0.41
C ALA A 63 -14.49 1.59 0.32
N GLY A 64 -14.03 1.04 1.46
CA GLY A 64 -13.45 -0.30 1.53
C GLY A 64 -14.44 -1.42 1.19
N ASN A 65 -15.71 -1.27 1.57
CA ASN A 65 -16.76 -2.24 1.27
C ASN A 65 -17.18 -2.20 -0.22
N SER A 66 -17.02 -1.06 -0.89
CA SER A 66 -17.35 -0.89 -2.31
C SER A 66 -16.18 -1.10 -3.28
N LEU A 67 -14.98 -1.51 -2.82
CA LEU A 67 -13.82 -1.72 -3.70
C LEU A 67 -14.09 -2.67 -4.88
N HIS A 68 -15.02 -3.61 -4.71
CA HIS A 68 -15.43 -4.55 -5.75
C HIS A 68 -16.14 -3.91 -6.96
N GLU A 69 -16.53 -2.64 -6.85
CA GLU A 69 -17.11 -1.83 -7.93
C GLU A 69 -16.03 -1.14 -8.78
N MET A 70 -14.76 -1.20 -8.36
CA MET A 70 -13.62 -0.61 -9.07
C MET A 70 -12.89 -1.66 -9.90
N ASP A 71 -12.41 -1.27 -11.07
CA ASP A 71 -11.48 -2.11 -11.82
C ASP A 71 -10.08 -2.09 -11.20
N GLN A 72 -9.24 -3.05 -11.62
CA GLN A 72 -7.87 -3.19 -11.14
C GLN A 72 -7.04 -1.91 -11.30
N ALA A 73 -7.22 -1.17 -12.39
CA ALA A 73 -6.43 0.03 -12.66
C ALA A 73 -6.80 1.16 -11.70
N GLN A 74 -8.09 1.32 -11.41
CA GLN A 74 -8.59 2.29 -10.42
C GLN A 74 -8.15 1.95 -8.99
N LEU A 75 -8.12 0.66 -8.64
CA LEU A 75 -7.61 0.20 -7.34
C LEU A 75 -6.11 0.47 -7.17
N GLN A 76 -5.31 0.21 -8.20
CA GLN A 76 -3.88 0.52 -8.22
C GLN A 76 -3.65 2.04 -8.14
N ALA A 77 -4.41 2.83 -8.90
CA ALA A 77 -4.34 4.29 -8.84
C ALA A 77 -4.69 4.83 -7.45
N LEU A 78 -5.73 4.28 -6.81
CA LEU A 78 -6.10 4.65 -5.44
C LEU A 78 -4.99 4.28 -4.44
N SER A 79 -4.36 3.11 -4.58
CA SER A 79 -3.22 2.72 -3.74
C SER A 79 -2.07 3.72 -3.86
N LEU A 80 -1.74 4.14 -5.09
CA LEU A 80 -0.73 5.16 -5.34
C LEU A 80 -1.08 6.51 -4.70
N ALA A 81 -2.35 6.92 -4.78
CA ALA A 81 -2.80 8.17 -4.18
C ALA A 81 -2.72 8.16 -2.65
N LEU A 82 -3.12 7.05 -2.01
CA LEU A 82 -3.11 6.89 -0.56
C LEU A 82 -1.68 6.89 -0.02
N ILE A 83 -0.79 6.08 -0.58
CA ILE A 83 0.59 5.95 -0.08
C ILE A 83 1.40 7.23 -0.30
N ASN A 84 1.10 7.98 -1.37
CA ASN A 84 1.78 9.25 -1.69
C ASN A 84 0.98 10.49 -1.24
N LYS A 85 0.03 10.36 -0.30
CA LYS A 85 -0.79 11.49 0.18
C LYS A 85 0.05 12.71 0.57
N SER A 86 1.19 12.49 1.22
CA SER A 86 2.11 13.54 1.67
C SER A 86 2.75 14.35 0.54
N HIS A 87 2.71 13.86 -0.71
CA HIS A 87 3.27 14.56 -1.87
C HIS A 87 2.39 15.73 -2.35
N GLY A 88 1.21 15.95 -1.76
CA GLY A 88 0.34 17.09 -2.05
C GLY A 88 -0.17 17.11 -3.49
N LYS A 89 -0.33 15.94 -4.11
CA LYS A 89 -0.92 15.78 -5.44
C LYS A 89 -2.39 15.41 -5.30
N PRO A 90 -3.28 15.95 -6.13
CA PRO A 90 -4.68 15.59 -6.07
C PRO A 90 -4.84 14.10 -6.43
N ILE A 91 -5.85 13.43 -5.89
CA ILE A 91 -6.09 12.00 -6.13
C ILE A 91 -6.13 11.62 -7.63
N THR A 92 -6.66 12.52 -8.47
CA THR A 92 -6.74 12.34 -9.93
C THR A 92 -5.39 12.36 -10.64
N TYR A 93 -4.35 12.94 -10.03
CA TYR A 93 -2.98 12.91 -10.56
C TYR A 93 -2.44 11.48 -10.69
N TRP A 94 -2.87 10.59 -9.80
CA TRP A 94 -2.43 9.20 -9.73
C TRP A 94 -3.22 8.27 -10.66
N GLY A 95 -4.14 8.81 -11.46
CA GLY A 95 -4.95 8.05 -12.42
C GLY A 95 -6.36 7.67 -11.93
N CYS A 96 -6.75 8.12 -10.73
CA CYS A 96 -8.11 7.94 -10.24
C CYS A 96 -9.11 8.74 -11.07
N ASP A 97 -10.19 8.10 -11.51
CA ASP A 97 -11.29 8.75 -12.21
C ASP A 97 -12.24 9.41 -11.21
N HIS A 98 -12.32 10.74 -11.24
CA HIS A 98 -13.26 11.52 -10.44
C HIS A 98 -14.74 11.22 -10.73
N LEU A 99 -15.07 10.56 -11.84
CA LEU A 99 -16.43 10.10 -12.12
C LEU A 99 -16.76 8.78 -11.42
N ASN A 100 -15.75 8.05 -10.93
CA ASN A 100 -15.98 6.87 -10.10
C ASN A 100 -16.63 7.31 -8.77
N PRO A 101 -17.78 6.73 -8.38
CA PRO A 101 -18.51 7.15 -7.18
C PRO A 101 -17.69 7.08 -5.89
N ILE A 102 -16.81 6.09 -5.76
CA ILE A 102 -15.98 5.90 -4.56
C ILE A 102 -14.91 6.99 -4.50
N ILE A 103 -14.23 7.27 -5.61
CA ILE A 103 -13.24 8.34 -5.70
C ILE A 103 -13.89 9.70 -5.40
N ASN A 104 -15.05 9.98 -5.99
CA ASN A 104 -15.80 11.21 -5.73
C ASN A 104 -16.23 11.32 -4.26
N GLY A 105 -16.70 10.22 -3.65
CA GLY A 105 -17.03 10.17 -2.22
C GLY A 105 -15.83 10.50 -1.34
N LEU A 106 -14.68 9.90 -1.61
CA LEU A 106 -13.43 10.21 -0.90
C LEU A 106 -13.03 11.69 -1.05
N ILE A 107 -13.16 12.26 -2.25
CA ILE A 107 -12.88 13.69 -2.49
C ILE A 107 -13.83 14.59 -1.68
N GLN A 108 -15.11 14.25 -1.61
CA GLN A 108 -16.11 15.05 -0.89
C GLN A 108 -15.87 15.05 0.61
N VAL A 109 -15.43 13.92 1.18
CA VAL A 109 -15.20 13.78 2.62
C VAL A 109 -13.80 14.28 3.01
N TYR A 110 -12.77 13.92 2.27
CA TYR A 110 -11.38 14.14 2.67
C TYR A 110 -10.65 15.26 1.93
N GLY A 111 -11.29 15.84 0.91
CA GLY A 111 -10.68 16.81 0.02
C GLY A 111 -9.93 16.17 -1.15
N GLN A 112 -9.64 16.98 -2.17
CA GLN A 112 -9.06 16.50 -3.42
C GLN A 112 -7.61 15.99 -3.27
N TYR A 113 -6.91 16.40 -2.20
CA TYR A 113 -5.56 15.94 -1.86
C TYR A 113 -5.58 14.89 -0.73
N LEU A 114 -6.78 14.42 -0.34
CA LEU A 114 -7.01 13.57 0.84
C LEU A 114 -6.51 14.22 2.14
N GLU A 115 -6.41 15.55 2.17
CA GLU A 115 -5.79 16.30 3.25
C GLU A 115 -6.46 16.10 4.62
N ALA A 116 -7.74 15.76 4.64
CA ALA A 116 -8.49 15.46 5.86
C ALA A 116 -8.56 13.95 6.18
N MET A 117 -7.99 13.08 5.36
CA MET A 117 -7.89 11.64 5.66
C MET A 117 -6.74 11.43 6.66
N SER A 118 -6.96 10.60 7.69
CA SER A 118 -5.92 10.22 8.65
C SER A 118 -4.89 9.26 8.01
N ASN A 119 -3.81 8.93 8.70
CA ASN A 119 -2.88 7.92 8.19
C ASN A 119 -3.43 6.51 8.43
N GLU A 120 -4.20 6.34 9.50
CA GLU A 120 -4.89 5.11 9.88
C GLU A 120 -5.90 4.69 8.80
N ASP A 121 -6.72 5.64 8.30
CA ASP A 121 -7.65 5.40 7.19
C ASP A 121 -6.89 5.06 5.89
N CYS A 122 -5.74 5.69 5.65
CA CYS A 122 -4.90 5.37 4.49
C CYS A 122 -4.41 3.92 4.54
N TYR A 123 -3.81 3.50 5.67
CA TYR A 123 -3.30 2.13 5.81
C TYR A 123 -4.42 1.10 5.82
N TRP A 124 -5.58 1.39 6.42
CA TRP A 124 -6.72 0.49 6.36
C TRP A 124 -7.24 0.32 4.92
N LEU A 125 -7.38 1.41 4.16
CA LEU A 125 -7.78 1.32 2.76
C LEU A 125 -6.73 0.60 1.92
N LEU A 126 -5.44 0.87 2.12
CA LEU A 126 -4.34 0.17 1.44
C LEU A 126 -4.37 -1.34 1.72
N MET A 127 -4.64 -1.74 2.96
CA MET A 127 -4.83 -3.14 3.36
C MET A 127 -6.01 -3.76 2.60
N LYS A 128 -7.19 -3.12 2.60
CA LYS A 128 -8.38 -3.63 1.91
C LYS A 128 -8.17 -3.74 0.41
N ILE A 129 -7.53 -2.74 -0.21
CA ILE A 129 -7.21 -2.75 -1.64
C ILE A 129 -6.23 -3.88 -1.96
N GLY A 130 -5.14 -4.00 -1.20
CA GLY A 130 -4.15 -5.07 -1.37
C GLY A 130 -4.79 -6.45 -1.26
N HIS A 131 -5.65 -6.66 -0.26
CA HIS A 131 -6.40 -7.90 -0.09
C HIS A 131 -7.33 -8.19 -1.27
N TYR A 132 -8.11 -7.20 -1.72
CA TYR A 132 -9.01 -7.38 -2.84
C TYR A 132 -8.25 -7.68 -4.14
N LEU A 133 -7.17 -6.94 -4.41
CA LEU A 133 -6.30 -7.15 -5.57
C LEU A 133 -5.65 -8.53 -5.55
N TRP A 134 -5.18 -8.98 -4.39
CA TRP A 134 -4.62 -10.32 -4.25
C TRP A 134 -5.66 -11.41 -4.53
N LEU A 135 -6.86 -11.33 -3.95
CA LEU A 135 -7.88 -12.36 -4.09
C LEU A 135 -8.52 -12.42 -5.49
N ASN A 136 -8.65 -11.28 -6.17
CA ASN A 136 -9.43 -11.19 -7.42
C ASN A 136 -8.59 -10.98 -8.67
N HIS A 137 -7.31 -10.60 -8.51
CA HIS A 137 -6.42 -10.27 -9.62
C HIS A 137 -5.08 -11.05 -9.55
N SER A 138 -5.03 -12.11 -8.75
CA SER A 138 -3.93 -13.05 -8.70
C SER A 138 -4.44 -14.48 -8.50
N ASP A 139 -4.07 -15.38 -9.43
CA ASP A 139 -4.43 -16.80 -9.34
C ASP A 139 -3.44 -17.63 -8.50
N ASN A 140 -2.38 -16.99 -7.97
CA ASN A 140 -1.29 -17.67 -7.28
C ASN A 140 -1.27 -17.35 -5.79
N ALA A 141 -0.79 -18.31 -5.01
CA ALA A 141 -0.34 -18.06 -3.65
C ALA A 141 0.88 -17.14 -3.64
N PRO A 142 1.11 -16.37 -2.56
CA PRO A 142 2.36 -15.65 -2.39
C PRO A 142 3.55 -16.62 -2.40
N THR A 143 4.68 -16.15 -2.89
CA THR A 143 5.93 -16.92 -2.88
C THR A 143 6.46 -17.12 -1.45
N GLU A 144 7.36 -18.09 -1.28
CA GLU A 144 8.02 -18.31 0.02
C GLU A 144 8.86 -17.08 0.42
N GLU A 145 9.47 -16.42 -0.56
CA GLU A 145 10.22 -15.18 -0.38
C GLU A 145 9.33 -14.04 0.13
N ALA A 146 8.10 -13.90 -0.39
CA ALA A 146 7.18 -12.87 0.09
C ALA A 146 6.71 -13.16 1.52
N GLN A 147 6.44 -14.44 1.82
CA GLN A 147 6.08 -14.86 3.17
C GLN A 147 7.23 -14.61 4.16
N GLU A 148 8.47 -14.92 3.78
CA GLU A 148 9.65 -14.65 4.60
C GLU A 148 9.80 -13.15 4.91
N VAL A 149 9.61 -12.28 3.91
CA VAL A 149 9.63 -10.83 4.13
C VAL A 149 8.62 -10.42 5.20
N TYR A 150 7.37 -10.88 5.09
CA TYR A 150 6.35 -10.55 6.09
C TYR A 150 6.67 -11.12 7.48
N THR A 151 7.11 -12.37 7.57
CA THR A 151 7.52 -12.98 8.84
C THR A 151 8.56 -12.13 9.55
N ARG A 152 9.61 -11.73 8.83
CA ARG A 152 10.71 -10.93 9.41
C ARG A 152 10.30 -9.50 9.77
N ILE A 153 9.33 -8.92 9.06
CA ILE A 153 8.69 -7.66 9.48
C ILE A 153 7.99 -7.84 10.83
N THR A 154 7.16 -8.89 10.98
CA THR A 154 6.42 -9.17 12.21
C THR A 154 7.30 -9.59 13.39
N GLU A 155 8.51 -10.10 13.13
CA GLU A 155 9.53 -10.38 14.13
C GLU A 155 10.32 -9.14 14.57
N LEU A 156 9.89 -7.94 14.13
CA LEU A 156 10.46 -6.63 14.48
C LEU A 156 11.91 -6.43 14.03
N GLU A 157 12.35 -7.06 12.93
CA GLU A 157 13.69 -6.82 12.35
C GLU A 157 13.85 -5.38 11.82
N LEU A 158 12.74 -4.68 11.61
CA LEU A 158 12.70 -3.31 11.11
C LEU A 158 12.00 -2.38 12.09
N PRO A 159 12.51 -1.16 12.32
CA PRO A 159 11.77 -0.14 13.04
C PRO A 159 10.62 0.39 12.17
N PHE A 160 9.56 0.90 12.82
CA PHE A 160 8.33 1.38 12.15
C PHE A 160 8.55 2.24 10.89
N PRO A 161 9.45 3.26 10.87
CA PRO A 161 9.67 4.07 9.66
C PRO A 161 10.15 3.25 8.44
N GLN A 162 10.78 2.10 8.66
CA GLN A 162 11.22 1.22 7.58
C GLN A 162 10.06 0.37 7.02
N TRP A 163 9.00 0.12 7.80
CA TRP A 163 7.80 -0.55 7.30
C TRP A 163 7.07 0.35 6.31
N ASP A 164 6.87 1.62 6.69
CA ASP A 164 6.26 2.64 5.82
C ASP A 164 7.08 2.88 4.54
N ALA A 165 8.40 2.99 4.66
CA ALA A 165 9.30 3.11 3.51
C ALA A 165 9.20 1.91 2.55
N LEU A 166 9.16 0.70 3.09
CA LEU A 166 9.04 -0.53 2.31
C LEU A 166 7.67 -0.64 1.62
N LEU A 167 6.58 -0.36 2.35
CA LEU A 167 5.24 -0.32 1.76
C LEU A 167 5.17 0.71 0.63
N THR A 168 5.74 1.90 0.86
CA THR A 168 5.84 2.95 -0.17
C THR A 168 6.61 2.47 -1.40
N ALA A 169 7.73 1.77 -1.21
CA ALA A 169 8.48 1.21 -2.32
C ALA A 169 7.70 0.15 -3.10
N ILE A 170 7.00 -0.75 -2.42
CA ILE A 170 6.21 -1.83 -3.05
C ILE A 170 5.08 -1.25 -3.89
N VAL A 171 4.28 -0.33 -3.34
CA VAL A 171 3.13 0.26 -4.04
C VAL A 171 3.56 1.11 -5.25
N ASN A 172 4.75 1.73 -5.21
CA ASN A 172 5.28 2.53 -6.32
C ASN A 172 6.10 1.74 -7.36
N SER A 173 6.23 0.40 -7.21
CA SER A 173 7.11 -0.44 -8.06
C SER A 173 6.46 -1.08 -9.27
#